data_AF-A0A815FWH4-F1
#
_entry.id   AF-A0A815FWH4-F1
#
_cell.length_a   1.000
_cell.length_b   1.000
_cell.length_c   1.000
_cell.angle_alpha   90.00
_cell.angle_beta   90.00
_cell.angle_gamma   90.00
#
_symmetry.space_group_name_H-M   'P 1'
#
loop_
_entity.id
_entity.type
_entity.pdbx_description
1 polymer ?
#
loop_
_entity_poly.entity_id
_entity_poly.type
_entity_poly.pdbx_seq_one_letter_code
_entity_poly.pdbx_strand_id
1 'polypeptide(L)'
;MPSASFVLWNNITTIFSCQNSFFQINIRLNDADAYLFNETATDFSIKVSHPTRINDNVTINIDRIGYGQRCIVVSNSTTNVTIVLPSSYQLLGALVTVTRNKKQIRCRHK
;
A
#
# COMPACT_ATOMS: atom_id res chain seq x y z
N MET A 1 8.26 5.77 11.12
CA MET A 1 7.29 4.86 10.45
C MET A 1 7.57 4.92 8.96
N PRO A 2 7.35 3.84 8.18
CA PRO A 2 7.85 3.79 6.81
C PRO A 2 7.01 4.65 5.86
N SER A 3 7.70 5.44 5.04
CA SER A 3 7.16 6.16 3.90
C SER A 3 7.99 5.82 2.65
N ALA A 4 7.33 5.71 1.51
CA ALA A 4 7.98 5.43 0.25
C ALA A 4 7.26 6.14 -0.90
N SER A 5 8.02 6.64 -1.86
CA SER A 5 7.53 7.21 -3.11
C SER A 5 8.22 6.52 -4.26
N PHE A 6 7.47 6.07 -5.25
CA PHE A 6 8.02 5.37 -6.41
C PHE A 6 7.15 5.58 -7.64
N VAL A 7 7.79 5.52 -8.81
CA VAL A 7 7.15 5.61 -10.12
C VAL A 7 7.46 4.34 -10.87
N LEU A 8 6.42 3.67 -11.38
CA LEU A 8 6.57 2.58 -12.33
C LEU A 8 6.37 3.17 -13.72
N TRP A 9 7.37 3.04 -14.59
CA TRP A 9 7.30 3.53 -15.95
C TRP A 9 6.65 2.53 -16.91
N ASN A 10 6.66 1.25 -16.56
CA ASN A 10 6.14 0.16 -17.38
C ASN A 10 5.19 -0.72 -16.55
N ASN A 11 4.22 -1.36 -17.22
CA ASN A 11 3.28 -2.32 -16.62
C ASN A 11 3.98 -3.65 -16.34
N ILE A 12 4.87 -3.66 -15.35
CA ILE A 12 5.64 -4.83 -14.92
C ILE A 12 5.39 -5.03 -13.44
N THR A 13 5.07 -6.27 -13.05
CA THR A 13 4.95 -6.63 -11.64
C THR A 13 6.24 -6.32 -10.91
N THR A 14 6.18 -5.32 -10.04
CA THR A 14 7.30 -4.85 -9.24
C THR A 14 6.96 -5.04 -7.77
N ILE A 15 7.92 -5.56 -7.00
CA ILE A 15 7.79 -5.71 -5.56
C ILE A 15 8.74 -4.73 -4.90
N PHE A 16 8.18 -3.78 -4.16
CA PHE A 16 8.93 -2.94 -3.25
C PHE A 16 8.94 -3.57 -1.87
N SER A 17 10.13 -3.82 -1.33
CA SER A 17 10.31 -4.45 -0.02
C SER A 17 10.99 -3.50 0.96
N CYS A 18 10.38 -3.34 2.13
CA CYS A 18 10.96 -2.64 3.27
C CYS A 18 11.07 -3.62 4.44
N GLN A 19 12.29 -3.88 4.90
CA GLN A 19 12.56 -4.85 5.95
C GLN A 19 13.36 -4.20 7.08
N ASN A 20 13.02 -4.54 8.32
CA ASN A 20 13.87 -4.32 9.48
C ASN A 20 13.91 -5.58 10.37
N SER A 21 14.49 -5.47 11.56
CA SER A 21 14.65 -6.60 12.49
C SER A 21 13.35 -7.19 13.05
N PHE A 22 12.22 -6.48 12.93
CA PHE A 22 10.94 -6.86 13.54
C PHE A 22 9.83 -7.09 12.52
N PHE A 23 9.89 -6.46 11.35
CA PHE A 23 8.87 -6.56 10.32
C PHE A 23 9.45 -6.47 8.91
N GLN A 24 8.68 -6.99 7.97
CA GLN A 24 8.86 -6.84 6.54
C GLN A 24 7.53 -6.45 5.90
N ILE A 25 7.57 -5.47 5.01
CA ILE A 25 6.46 -5.05 4.16
C ILE A 25 6.87 -5.28 2.72
N ASN A 26 6.05 -6.03 1.97
CA ASN A 26 6.19 -6.18 0.53
C ASN A 26 4.97 -5.55 -0.15
N ILE A 27 5.21 -4.59 -1.03
CA ILE A 27 4.17 -3.91 -1.81
C ILE A 27 4.34 -4.36 -3.25
N ARG A 28 3.35 -5.08 -3.78
CA ARG A 28 3.31 -5.54 -5.16
C ARG A 28 2.42 -4.61 -5.99
N LEU A 29 2.97 -4.16 -7.10
CA LEU A 29 2.42 -3.16 -8.00
C LEU A 29 2.53 -3.71 -9.42
N ASN A 30 1.50 -3.50 -10.25
CA ASN A 30 1.47 -4.04 -11.61
C ASN A 30 1.32 -2.97 -12.69
N ASP A 31 0.83 -1.79 -12.32
CA ASP A 31 0.48 -0.72 -13.24
C ASP A 31 1.55 0.39 -13.24
N ALA A 32 1.82 0.96 -14.42
CA ALA A 32 2.68 2.12 -14.60
C ALA A 32 2.01 3.38 -14.03
N ASP A 33 2.39 3.75 -12.82
CA ASP A 33 1.76 4.81 -12.05
C ASP A 33 2.76 5.50 -11.13
N ALA A 34 2.40 6.69 -10.64
CA ALA A 34 3.05 7.31 -9.50
C ALA A 34 2.35 6.88 -8.21
N TYR A 35 3.13 6.39 -7.25
CA TYR A 35 2.63 5.86 -6.00
C TYR A 35 3.30 6.54 -4.80
N LEU A 36 2.50 6.82 -3.76
CA LEU A 36 2.97 7.26 -2.46
C LEU A 36 2.39 6.35 -1.38
N PHE A 37 3.27 5.70 -0.63
CA PHE A 37 2.91 4.87 0.51
C PHE A 37 3.31 5.54 1.82
N ASN A 38 2.43 5.51 2.81
CA ASN A 38 2.71 5.95 4.16
C ASN A 38 2.03 5.02 5.17
N GLU A 39 2.74 4.65 6.22
CA GLU A 39 2.19 3.80 7.28
C GLU A 39 2.35 4.46 8.66
N THR A 40 1.32 4.34 9.50
CA THR A 40 1.34 4.76 10.91
C THR A 40 1.33 3.54 11.84
N ALA A 41 1.06 3.69 13.15
CA ALA A 41 0.94 2.55 14.06
C ALA A 41 -0.34 1.74 13.81
N THR A 42 -1.41 2.42 13.40
CA THR A 42 -2.77 1.88 13.27
C THR A 42 -3.24 1.79 11.84
N ASP A 43 -2.71 2.64 10.96
CA ASP A 43 -3.25 2.82 9.61
C ASP A 43 -2.15 2.78 8.57
N PHE A 44 -2.55 2.64 7.31
CA PHE A 44 -1.69 2.95 6.17
C PHE A 44 -2.51 3.68 5.11
N SER A 45 -1.85 4.50 4.32
CA SER A 45 -2.41 5.15 3.16
C SER A 45 -1.57 4.87 1.92
N ILE A 46 -2.26 4.69 0.80
CA ILE A 46 -1.67 4.66 -0.52
C ILE A 46 -2.30 5.77 -1.34
N LYS A 47 -1.47 6.50 -2.06
CA LYS A 47 -1.90 7.46 -3.07
C LYS A 47 -1.40 7.03 -4.43
N VAL A 48 -2.25 7.14 -5.44
CA VAL A 48 -1.95 6.76 -6.82
C VAL A 48 -2.31 7.92 -7.75
N SER A 49 -1.49 8.15 -8.75
CA SER A 49 -1.77 9.06 -9.87
C SER A 49 -1.37 8.37 -11.17
N HIS A 50 -2.33 8.32 -12.10
CA HIS A 50 -2.12 7.82 -13.46
C HIS A 50 -2.14 8.98 -14.45
N PRO A 51 -1.14 9.12 -15.34
CA PRO A 51 -1.03 10.29 -16.22
C PRO A 51 -2.03 10.30 -17.40
N THR A 52 -2.53 9.14 -17.85
CA THR A 52 -3.35 8.99 -19.07
C THR A 52 -4.65 8.17 -18.95
N ARG A 53 -4.86 7.43 -17.85
CA ARG A 53 -6.02 6.54 -17.63
C ARG A 53 -7.06 7.26 -16.79
N ILE A 54 -8.33 7.04 -17.12
CA ILE A 54 -9.50 7.48 -16.38
C ILE A 54 -10.47 6.32 -16.23
N ASN A 55 -11.37 6.38 -15.25
CA ASN A 55 -12.45 5.41 -15.04
C ASN A 55 -11.97 3.95 -15.01
N ASP A 56 -10.84 3.72 -14.35
CA ASP A 56 -10.17 2.43 -14.30
C ASP A 56 -9.67 2.14 -12.89
N ASN A 57 -9.26 0.90 -12.61
CA ASN A 57 -8.87 0.46 -11.29
C ASN A 57 -7.39 0.10 -11.24
N VAL A 58 -6.72 0.56 -10.19
CA VAL A 58 -5.36 0.14 -9.84
C VAL A 58 -5.44 -0.79 -8.65
N THR A 59 -4.84 -1.98 -8.76
CA THR A 59 -4.85 -2.98 -7.68
C THR A 59 -3.45 -3.16 -7.11
N ILE A 60 -3.34 -2.99 -5.80
CA ILE A 60 -2.09 -3.06 -5.06
C ILE A 60 -2.20 -4.16 -4.02
N ASN A 61 -1.18 -5.00 -3.89
CA ASN A 61 -1.14 -6.02 -2.84
C ASN A 61 -0.06 -5.64 -1.83
N ILE A 62 -0.42 -5.70 -0.55
CA ILE A 62 0.48 -5.39 0.54
C ILE A 62 0.55 -6.60 1.45
N ASP A 63 1.71 -7.24 1.48
CA ASP A 63 2.02 -8.31 2.41
C ASP A 63 2.80 -7.72 3.58
N ARG A 64 2.32 -7.99 4.79
CA ARG A 64 3.02 -7.66 6.04
C ARG A 64 3.42 -8.94 6.71
N ILE A 65 4.70 -9.06 7.07
CA ILE A 65 5.31 -10.21 7.70
C ILE A 65 6.03 -9.73 8.96
N GLY A 66 5.89 -10.44 10.09
CA GLY A 66 6.69 -10.19 11.30
C GLY A 66 5.89 -9.76 12.54
N TYR A 67 6.60 -9.41 13.59
CA TYR A 67 6.06 -9.23 14.94
C TYR A 67 6.38 -7.83 15.45
N GLY A 68 5.37 -7.09 15.94
CA GLY A 68 5.58 -5.78 16.54
C GLY A 68 6.29 -5.88 17.89
N GLN A 69 7.05 -4.85 18.26
CA GLN A 69 7.54 -4.68 19.63
C GLN A 69 6.33 -4.59 20.59
N ARG A 70 6.39 -5.33 21.71
CA ARG A 70 5.35 -5.40 22.78
C ARG A 70 4.03 -6.11 22.42
N CYS A 71 4.09 -7.42 22.13
CA CYS A 71 2.91 -8.31 22.08
C CYS A 71 1.80 -7.89 21.10
N ILE A 72 2.14 -7.15 20.03
CA ILE A 72 1.27 -6.94 18.87
C ILE A 72 1.79 -7.84 17.77
N VAL A 73 1.23 -9.05 17.67
CA VAL A 73 1.49 -9.93 16.54
C VAL A 73 0.73 -9.33 15.36
N VAL A 74 1.43 -8.69 14.43
CA VAL A 74 0.85 -8.46 13.09
C VAL A 74 1.02 -9.79 12.38
N SER A 75 0.09 -10.72 12.60
CA SER A 75 0.10 -12.00 11.86
C SER A 75 0.30 -11.70 10.38
N ASN A 76 1.02 -12.59 9.67
CA ASN A 76 1.20 -12.45 8.23
C ASN A 76 -0.14 -12.10 7.59
N SER A 77 -0.20 -10.92 6.98
CA SER A 77 -1.46 -10.38 6.47
C SER A 77 -1.23 -9.86 5.07
N THR A 78 -2.03 -10.35 4.14
CA THR A 78 -2.14 -9.81 2.79
C THR A 78 -3.35 -8.91 2.73
N THR A 79 -3.16 -7.69 2.22
CA THR A 79 -4.25 -6.73 1.98
C THR A 79 -4.23 -6.34 0.52
N ASN A 80 -5.35 -6.58 -0.16
CA ASN A 80 -5.57 -6.10 -1.53
C ASN A 80 -6.30 -4.76 -1.46
N VAL A 81 -5.72 -3.76 -2.13
CA VAL A 81 -6.27 -2.41 -2.20
C VAL A 81 -6.59 -2.11 -3.65
N THR A 82 -7.87 -1.93 -3.96
CA THR A 82 -8.33 -1.41 -5.25
C THR A 82 -8.58 0.08 -5.12
N ILE A 83 -7.98 0.87 -6.00
CA ILE A 83 -8.12 2.32 -6.07
C ILE A 83 -8.77 2.64 -7.41
N VAL A 84 -9.91 3.34 -7.36
CA VAL A 84 -10.63 3.79 -8.56
C VAL A 84 -10.02 5.12 -9.02
N LEU A 85 -9.52 5.16 -10.25
CA LEU A 85 -8.99 6.36 -10.89
C LEU A 85 -10.13 7.35 -11.21
N PRO A 86 -9.83 8.65 -11.35
CA PRO A 86 -10.84 9.64 -11.66
C PRO A 86 -11.59 9.31 -12.96
N SER A 87 -12.89 9.53 -13.00
CA SER A 87 -13.72 9.26 -14.18
C SER A 87 -13.74 10.40 -15.20
N SER A 88 -13.21 11.56 -14.84
CA SER A 88 -13.29 12.79 -15.64
C SER A 88 -11.91 13.26 -16.09
N TYR A 89 -11.77 13.65 -17.36
CA TYR A 89 -10.51 14.13 -17.93
C TYR A 89 -9.94 15.38 -17.25
N GLN A 90 -10.79 16.21 -16.63
CA GLN A 90 -10.36 17.38 -15.85
C GLN A 90 -9.56 16.99 -14.59
N LEU A 91 -9.69 15.74 -14.15
CA LEU A 91 -8.99 15.19 -12.99
C LEU A 91 -7.89 14.20 -13.41
N LEU A 92 -7.49 14.21 -14.69
CA LEU A 92 -6.41 13.35 -15.17
C LEU A 92 -5.09 13.68 -14.45
N GLY A 93 -4.36 12.66 -14.03
CA GLY A 93 -3.15 12.83 -13.21
C GLY A 93 -3.42 13.26 -11.77
N ALA A 94 -4.68 13.44 -11.36
CA ALA A 94 -5.00 13.74 -9.97
C ALA A 94 -4.62 12.56 -9.05
N LEU A 95 -4.23 12.91 -7.83
CA LEU A 95 -3.79 11.96 -6.83
C LEU A 95 -5.00 11.41 -6.05
N VAL A 96 -5.31 10.13 -6.23
CA VAL A 96 -6.38 9.45 -5.48
C VAL A 96 -5.77 8.78 -4.26
N THR A 97 -6.40 8.94 -3.09
CA THR A 97 -5.92 8.41 -1.82
C THR A 97 -6.87 7.36 -1.27
N VAL A 98 -6.32 6.23 -0.82
CA VAL A 98 -7.04 5.23 -0.02
C VAL A 98 -6.30 5.03 1.29
N THR A 99 -7.05 5.14 2.39
CA THR A 99 -6.56 4.89 3.75
C THR A 99 -7.27 3.66 4.32
N ARG A 100 -6.51 2.80 5.00
CA ARG A 100 -7.03 1.56 5.61
C ARG A 100 -6.44 1.37 7.01
N ASN A 101 -7.28 0.84 7.90
CA ASN A 101 -6.83 0.36 9.21
C ASN A 101 -6.02 -0.92 9.03
N LYS A 102 -4.91 -1.02 9.78
CA LYS A 102 -4.13 -2.24 9.87
C LYS A 102 -4.86 -3.25 10.72
N LYS A 103 -4.92 -4.50 10.26
CA LYS A 103 -5.37 -5.60 11.10
C LYS A 103 -4.35 -5.81 12.22
N GLN A 104 -4.68 -5.32 13.41
CA GLN A 104 -3.91 -5.60 14.64
C GLN A 104 -4.50 -6.85 15.31
N ILE A 105 -3.68 -7.87 15.54
CA ILE A 105 -4.05 -8.97 16.43
C ILE A 105 -3.47 -8.67 17.81
N ARG A 106 -4.34 -8.45 18.80
CA ARG A 106 -3.94 -8.36 20.21
C ARG A 106 -3.62 -9.77 20.72
N CYS A 107 -2.42 -9.96 21.27
CA CYS A 107 -2.14 -11.15 22.05
C CYS A 107 -3.03 -11.17 23.30
N ARG A 108 -3.85 -12.21 23.46
CA ARG A 108 -4.45 -12.51 24.78
C ARG A 108 -3.39 -13.20 25.61
N HIS A 109 -2.89 -12.53 26.65
CA HIS A 109 -2.15 -13.21 27.71
C HIS A 109 -3.14 -14.16 28.43
N LYS A 110 -2.81 -15.45 28.46
CA LYS A 110 -3.39 -16.42 29.38
C LYS A 110 -2.59 -16.41 30.67
#